data_AF-A0A949VMG0-F1
#
_entry.id   AF-A0A949VMG0-F1
#
_cell.length_a   1.000
_cell.length_b   1.000
_cell.length_c   1.000
_cell.angle_alpha   90.00
_cell.angle_beta   90.00
_cell.angle_gamma   90.00
#
_symmetry.space_group_name_H-M   'P 1'
#
loop_
_entity.id
_entity.type
_entity.pdbx_description
1 polymer ?
#
loop_
_entity_poly.entity_id
_entity_poly.type
_entity_poly.pdbx_seq_one_letter_code
_entity_poly.pdbx_strand_id
1 'polypeptide(L)'
;MDRKAFQKGLIVSTMLLTSAIGLQAQTPPTTLTVRVSGLTAQERDALAQDLRNGTGLELAFACVPAGLLVIAPVDPQSGIDPHVAAAPSIGRTVTTARAVEETLTLQQAEDLCTNARNQ
;
A
#
# COMPACT_ATOMS: atom_id res chain seq x y z
N MET A 1 -14.70 -60.67 -52.38
CA MET A 1 -13.41 -60.40 -51.73
C MET A 1 -13.12 -58.92 -51.97
N ASP A 2 -13.06 -58.00 -51.03
CA ASP A 2 -13.06 -58.07 -49.57
C ASP A 2 -13.57 -56.71 -49.03
N ARG A 3 -14.39 -56.78 -47.98
CA ARG A 3 -14.88 -55.63 -47.21
C ARG A 3 -13.96 -55.44 -46.01
N LYS A 4 -13.36 -54.26 -45.85
CA LYS A 4 -12.71 -53.71 -44.65
C LYS A 4 -12.07 -52.36 -45.07
N ALA A 5 -12.11 -51.25 -44.35
CA ALA A 5 -12.33 -51.04 -42.93
C ALA A 5 -12.52 -49.54 -42.63
N PHE A 6 -13.17 -49.27 -41.50
CA PHE A 6 -12.76 -48.25 -40.52
C PHE A 6 -13.00 -46.76 -40.82
N GLN A 7 -14.26 -46.40 -40.65
CA GLN A 7 -14.71 -45.31 -39.79
C GLN A 7 -13.78 -45.10 -38.58
N LYS A 8 -13.17 -43.91 -38.44
CA LYS A 8 -12.73 -43.34 -37.15
C LYS A 8 -12.57 -41.83 -37.29
N GLY A 9 -13.35 -41.11 -36.48
CA GLY A 9 -13.52 -39.67 -36.54
C GLY A 9 -12.24 -38.88 -36.28
N LEU A 10 -12.10 -37.80 -37.02
CA LEU A 10 -11.12 -36.75 -36.76
C LEU A 10 -11.89 -35.48 -36.39
N ILE A 11 -12.32 -35.40 -35.14
CA ILE A 11 -12.72 -34.13 -34.51
C ILE A 11 -11.59 -33.79 -33.54
N VAL A 12 -10.68 -32.92 -33.95
CA VAL A 12 -9.86 -32.13 -33.00
C VAL A 12 -9.75 -30.73 -33.60
N SER A 13 -10.83 -29.97 -33.40
CA SER A 13 -10.87 -28.52 -33.64
C SER A 13 -9.98 -27.81 -32.61
N THR A 14 -8.92 -27.20 -33.13
CA THR A 14 -8.48 -25.82 -32.87
C THR A 14 -9.06 -25.13 -31.62
N MET A 15 -8.33 -25.15 -30.50
CA MET A 15 -8.46 -24.10 -29.48
C MET A 15 -7.21 -24.07 -28.57
N LEU A 16 -6.20 -23.32 -28.99
CA LEU A 16 -5.03 -22.96 -28.17
C LEU A 16 -4.69 -21.49 -28.44
N LEU A 17 -5.67 -20.61 -28.14
CA LEU A 17 -5.45 -19.19 -27.93
C LEU A 17 -6.14 -18.84 -26.61
N THR A 18 -5.36 -18.65 -25.55
CA THR A 18 -5.58 -17.64 -24.49
C THR A 18 -4.74 -17.95 -23.26
N SER A 19 -3.58 -17.31 -23.16
CA SER A 19 -2.94 -17.05 -21.87
C SER A 19 -1.92 -15.93 -22.00
N ALA A 20 -2.38 -14.76 -22.48
CA ALA A 20 -1.75 -13.50 -22.09
C ALA A 20 -2.12 -13.28 -20.61
N ILE A 21 -1.39 -13.95 -19.72
CA ILE A 21 -1.42 -13.64 -18.29
C ILE A 21 -0.85 -12.23 -18.18
N GLY A 22 -1.71 -11.25 -17.97
CA GLY A 22 -1.31 -9.88 -17.72
C GLY A 22 -0.36 -9.87 -16.54
N LEU A 23 0.90 -9.53 -16.78
CA LEU A 23 1.80 -9.06 -15.73
C LEU A 23 1.17 -7.78 -15.18
N GLN A 24 0.35 -7.92 -14.13
CA GLN A 24 0.08 -6.80 -13.25
C GLN A 24 1.37 -6.56 -12.50
N ALA A 25 2.22 -5.70 -13.07
CA ALA A 25 3.32 -5.10 -12.33
C ALA A 25 2.69 -4.44 -11.11
N GLN A 26 2.85 -5.07 -9.94
CA GLN A 26 2.41 -4.50 -8.68
C GLN A 26 3.30 -3.31 -8.43
N THR A 27 2.85 -2.12 -8.85
CA THR A 27 3.52 -0.87 -8.49
C THR A 27 3.56 -0.82 -6.98
N PRO A 28 4.75 -0.67 -6.36
CA PRO A 28 4.84 -0.59 -4.91
C PRO A 28 3.95 0.56 -4.41
N PRO A 29 3.26 0.37 -3.28
CA PRO A 29 2.38 1.39 -2.74
C PRO A 29 3.16 2.70 -2.56
N THR A 30 2.65 3.79 -3.14
CA THR A 30 3.28 5.11 -3.10
C THR A 30 3.09 5.81 -1.76
N THR A 31 2.49 5.14 -0.79
CA THR A 31 2.14 5.69 0.51
C THR A 31 2.34 4.63 1.60
N LEU A 32 2.86 5.05 2.74
CA LEU A 32 3.02 4.25 3.94
C LEU A 32 1.93 4.64 4.94
N THR A 33 1.09 3.69 5.36
CA THR A 33 0.13 3.90 6.45
C THR A 33 0.65 3.26 7.73
N VAL A 34 0.67 4.02 8.82
CA VAL A 34 1.16 3.60 10.12
C VAL A 34 0.11 3.85 11.18
N ARG A 35 -0.18 2.84 11.99
CA ARG A 35 -0.91 2.96 13.25
C ARG A 35 0.08 3.10 14.41
N VAL A 36 -0.07 4.17 15.18
CA VAL A 36 0.74 4.46 16.37
C VAL A 36 -0.13 4.40 17.61
N SER A 37 0.20 3.50 18.52
CA SER A 37 -0.48 3.38 19.82
C SER A 37 -0.20 4.61 20.69
N GLY A 38 -1.25 5.30 21.13
CA GLY A 38 -1.14 6.47 22.00
C GLY A 38 -0.52 7.70 21.31
N LEU A 39 -0.68 7.82 19.99
CA LEU A 39 -0.21 8.97 19.22
C LEU A 39 -0.70 10.29 19.83
N THR A 40 0.22 11.23 20.04
CA THR A 40 -0.08 12.58 20.51
C THR A 40 -0.01 13.60 19.38
N ALA A 41 -0.66 14.76 19.57
CA ALA A 41 -0.54 15.87 18.63
C ALA A 41 0.92 16.37 18.51
N GLN A 42 1.67 16.36 19.63
CA GLN A 42 3.07 16.75 19.65
C GLN A 42 3.94 15.81 18.81
N GLU A 43 3.76 14.49 18.94
CA GLU A 43 4.49 13.50 18.13
C GLU A 43 4.13 13.60 16.64
N ARG A 44 2.85 13.82 16.32
CA ARG A 44 2.42 14.09 14.93
C ARG A 44 3.16 15.31 14.36
N ASP A 45 3.18 16.42 15.09
CA ASP A 45 3.79 17.66 14.61
C ASP A 45 5.31 17.54 14.47
N ALA A 46 5.95 16.88 15.44
CA ALA A 46 7.38 16.58 15.38
C ALA A 46 7.71 15.69 14.17
N LEU A 47 6.89 14.66 13.90
CA LEU A 47 7.10 13.78 12.75
C LEU A 47 6.88 14.54 11.43
N ALA A 48 5.86 15.38 11.35
CA ALA A 48 5.59 16.20 10.16
C ALA A 48 6.72 17.18 9.87
N GLN A 49 7.36 17.72 10.92
CA GLN A 49 8.52 18.57 10.76
C GLN A 49 9.76 17.78 10.33
N ASP A 50 9.99 16.60 10.92
CA ASP A 50 11.14 15.77 10.60
C ASP A 50 11.10 15.23 9.16
N LEU A 51 9.94 14.80 8.68
CA LEU A 51 9.75 14.34 7.29
C LEU A 51 10.05 15.47 6.28
N ARG A 52 9.49 16.67 6.53
CA ARG A 52 9.71 17.83 5.65
C ARG A 52 11.16 18.29 5.59
N ASN A 53 11.93 18.09 6.66
CA ASN A 53 13.29 18.62 6.76
C ASN A 53 14.36 17.74 6.08
N GLY A 54 14.06 16.51 5.66
CA GLY A 54 15.15 15.64 5.19
C GLY A 54 14.81 14.40 4.39
N THR A 55 13.54 14.02 4.21
CA THR A 55 13.22 12.74 3.55
C THR A 55 12.55 12.88 2.19
N GLY A 56 12.14 14.09 1.78
CA GLY A 56 11.32 14.28 0.58
C GLY A 56 9.91 13.68 0.73
N LEU A 57 9.51 13.40 1.97
CA LEU A 57 8.19 12.88 2.35
C LEU A 57 7.39 13.94 3.10
N GLU A 58 6.08 13.74 3.13
CA GLU A 58 5.15 14.51 3.94
C GLU A 58 4.12 13.62 4.62
N LEU A 59 3.48 14.17 5.64
CA LEU A 59 2.29 13.59 6.24
C LEU A 59 1.08 13.97 5.37
N ALA A 60 0.68 13.08 4.48
CA ALA A 60 -0.50 13.23 3.63
C ALA A 60 -1.80 13.20 4.44
N PHE A 61 -1.83 12.41 5.52
CA PHE A 61 -2.95 12.36 6.44
C PHE A 61 -2.50 12.02 7.86
N ALA A 62 -3.17 12.59 8.86
CA ALA A 62 -2.92 12.29 10.27
C ALA A 62 -4.20 12.36 11.09
N CYS A 63 -4.45 11.32 11.87
CA CYS A 63 -5.53 11.26 12.83
C CYS A 63 -5.03 10.81 14.20
N VAL A 64 -4.77 11.78 15.07
CA VAL A 64 -4.31 11.56 16.46
C VAL A 64 -5.26 10.65 17.26
N PRO A 65 -6.59 10.89 17.33
CA PRO A 65 -7.48 10.05 18.15
C PRO A 65 -7.56 8.60 17.66
N ALA A 66 -7.41 8.37 16.35
CA ALA A 66 -7.35 7.01 15.78
C ALA A 66 -5.93 6.42 15.77
N GLY A 67 -4.92 7.20 16.14
CA GLY A 67 -3.51 6.83 16.04
C GLY A 67 -3.04 6.55 14.61
N LEU A 68 -3.60 7.19 13.58
CA LEU A 68 -3.27 6.90 12.18
C LEU A 68 -2.42 7.99 11.55
N LEU A 69 -1.44 7.58 10.76
CA LEU A 69 -0.53 8.43 10.00
C LEU A 69 -0.41 7.85 8.59
N VAL A 70 -0.57 8.68 7.56
CA VAL A 70 -0.30 8.32 6.17
C VAL A 70 0.82 9.21 5.66
N ILE A 71 1.91 8.58 5.23
CA ILE A 71 3.13 9.22 4.79
C ILE A 71 3.25 8.98 3.28
N ALA A 72 3.54 10.04 2.54
CA ALA A 72 3.69 9.99 1.09
C ALA A 72 4.91 10.81 0.64
N PRO A 73 5.51 10.51 -0.52
CA PRO A 73 6.45 11.42 -1.17
C PRO A 73 5.78 12.75 -1.51
N VAL A 74 6.50 13.84 -1.32
CA VAL A 74 6.05 15.19 -1.75
C VAL A 74 5.87 15.24 -3.27
N ASP A 75 6.78 14.56 -4.00
CA ASP A 75 6.65 14.32 -5.42
C ASP A 75 6.43 12.81 -5.67
N PRO A 76 5.24 12.39 -6.14
CA PRO A 76 4.95 10.99 -6.47
C PRO A 76 5.88 10.39 -7.53
N GLN A 77 6.52 11.22 -8.37
CA GLN A 77 7.45 10.79 -9.41
C GLN A 77 8.90 10.71 -8.94
N SER A 78 9.18 11.10 -7.69
CA SER A 78 10.54 11.09 -7.13
C SER A 78 11.16 9.69 -7.01
N GLY A 79 10.34 8.63 -7.06
CA GLY A 79 10.77 7.25 -6.84
C GLY A 79 11.20 6.96 -5.40
N ILE A 80 10.94 7.88 -4.46
CA ILE A 80 11.23 7.67 -3.04
C ILE A 80 10.27 6.61 -2.50
N ASP A 81 10.83 5.55 -1.93
CA ASP A 81 10.07 4.54 -1.19
C ASP A 81 9.79 5.05 0.23
N PRO A 82 8.53 5.34 0.59
CA PRO A 82 8.18 5.86 1.89
C PRO A 82 8.44 4.86 3.03
N HIS A 83 8.44 3.54 2.78
CA HIS A 83 8.70 2.52 3.80
C HIS A 83 10.14 2.62 4.31
N VAL A 84 11.09 2.81 3.39
CA VAL A 84 12.51 2.93 3.70
C VAL A 84 12.84 4.32 4.22
N ALA A 85 12.36 5.37 3.54
CA ALA A 85 12.75 6.74 3.84
C ALA A 85 12.11 7.29 5.14
N ALA A 86 10.92 6.81 5.54
CA ALA A 86 10.28 7.26 6.76
C ALA A 86 10.76 6.54 8.03
N ALA A 87 11.38 5.35 7.90
CA ALA A 87 11.76 4.52 9.05
C ALA A 87 12.63 5.26 10.10
N PRO A 88 13.64 6.07 9.72
CA PRO A 88 14.42 6.83 10.69
C PRO A 88 13.57 7.87 11.45
N SER A 89 12.66 8.56 10.75
CA SER A 89 11.79 9.59 11.34
C SER A 89 10.76 9.00 12.30
N ILE A 90 10.16 7.87 11.92
CA ILE A 90 9.25 7.09 12.77
C ILE A 90 10.00 6.60 14.01
N GLY A 91 11.19 6.03 13.83
CA GLY A 91 12.00 5.51 14.93
C GLY A 91 12.41 6.58 15.95
N ARG A 92 12.73 7.80 15.49
CA ARG A 92 13.08 8.93 16.36
C ARG A 92 11.88 9.52 17.12
N THR A 93 10.71 9.57 16.49
CA THR A 93 9.59 10.38 16.99
C THR A 93 8.57 9.56 17.77
N VAL A 94 8.13 8.43 17.22
CA VAL A 94 7.03 7.62 17.77
C VAL A 94 7.49 6.27 18.33
N THR A 95 8.75 5.90 18.12
CA THR A 95 9.34 4.60 18.49
C THR A 95 8.72 3.44 17.72
N THR A 96 9.54 2.62 17.06
CA THR A 96 9.08 1.49 16.23
C THR A 96 8.24 0.46 17.00
N ALA A 97 8.43 0.33 18.31
CA ALA A 97 7.63 -0.56 19.16
C ALA A 97 6.14 -0.15 19.28
N ARG A 98 5.81 1.13 19.03
CA ARG A 98 4.42 1.63 19.07
C ARG A 98 3.80 1.76 17.68
N ALA A 99 4.61 1.67 16.63
CA ALA A 99 4.24 1.88 15.25
C ALA A 99 4.05 0.54 14.53
N VAL A 100 2.87 0.34 13.95
CA VAL A 100 2.51 -0.84 13.16
C VAL A 100 2.15 -0.37 11.77
N GLU A 101 2.79 -0.93 10.76
CA GLU A 101 2.42 -0.68 9.37
C GLU A 101 1.10 -1.37 9.04
N GLU A 102 0.22 -0.66 8.36
CA GLU A 102 -1.13 -1.12 8.01
C GLU A 102 -1.33 -1.01 6.50
N THR A 103 -1.97 -2.00 5.89
CA THR A 103 -2.27 -1.99 4.45
C THR A 103 -3.57 -1.24 4.13
N LEU A 104 -3.80 -0.11 4.81
CA LEU A 104 -5.02 0.69 4.65
C LEU A 104 -4.86 1.70 3.52
N THR A 105 -5.93 1.89 2.76
CA THR A 105 -6.04 3.02 1.82
C THR A 105 -6.25 4.33 2.58
N LEU A 106 -5.98 5.45 1.92
CA LEU A 106 -6.27 6.79 2.48
C LEU A 106 -7.74 6.91 2.92
N GLN A 107 -8.68 6.48 2.07
CA GLN A 107 -10.11 6.51 2.38
C GLN A 107 -10.44 5.73 3.65
N GLN A 108 -9.89 4.52 3.80
CA GLN A 108 -10.11 3.72 5.00
C GLN A 108 -9.53 4.37 6.25
N ALA A 109 -8.39 5.05 6.15
CA ALA A 109 -7.81 5.79 7.26
C ALA A 109 -8.69 6.99 7.68
N GLU A 110 -9.30 7.69 6.71
CA GLU A 110 -10.26 8.77 6.96
C GLU A 110 -11.55 8.29 7.63
N ASP A 111 -12.10 7.17 7.18
CA ASP A 111 -13.30 6.56 7.76
C ASP A 111 -13.06 6.16 9.23
N LEU A 112 -11.91 5.54 9.51
CA LEU A 112 -11.49 5.20 10.87
C LEU A 112 -11.31 6.45 11.74
N CYS A 113 -10.77 7.52 11.18
CA CYS A 113 -10.65 8.78 11.89
C CYS A 113 -12.01 9.39 12.24
N THR A 114 -12.95 9.36 11.30
CA THR A 114 -14.32 9.84 11.51
C THR A 114 -14.99 9.07 12.65
N ASN A 115 -14.87 7.74 12.64
CA ASN A 115 -15.41 6.88 13.69
C ASN A 115 -14.75 7.12 15.07
N ALA A 116 -13.46 7.44 15.11
CA ALA A 116 -12.75 7.74 16.37
C ALA A 116 -13.10 9.13 16.93
N ARG A 117 -13.46 10.10 16.08
CA ARG A 117 -13.88 11.46 16.51
C ARG A 117 -15.31 11.50 17.04
N ASN A 118 -16.16 10.58 16.61
CA ASN A 118 -17.58 10.52 16.99
C ASN A 118 -17.85 9.65 18.22
N GLN A 119 -16.79 9.21 18.91
CA GLN A 119 -16.84 8.51 20.20
C GLN A 119 -16.44 9.47 21.33
#